data_AF-A0A177ZWF0-F1
#
_entry.id   AF-A0A177ZWF0-F1
#
_cell.length_a   1.000
_cell.length_b   1.000
_cell.length_c   1.000
_cell.angle_alpha   90.00
_cell.angle_beta   90.00
_cell.angle_gamma   90.00
#
_symmetry.space_group_name_H-M   'P 1'
#
loop_
_entity.id
_entity.type
_entity.pdbx_description
1 polymer ?
#
loop_
_entity_poly.entity_id
_entity_poly.type
_entity_poly.pdbx_seq_one_letter_code
_entity_poly.pdbx_strand_id
1 'polypeptide(L)'
;MDNESTHEYQSLLTVLHECMVACNTCYQACLQEDDVQKMTECIRLDRECADFCSYFEQAISRGTAYVSELATTCITICKDCGNECKQHNHDHCQKCAEACLKCAEECQKLLA
;
A
#
# COMPACT_ATOMS: atom_id res chain seq x y z
N MET A 1 11.24 4.53 25.48
CA MET A 1 10.48 4.43 24.22
C MET A 1 9.32 3.53 24.56
N ASP A 2 8.22 4.17 24.96
CA ASP A 2 7.19 3.51 25.73
C ASP A 2 6.34 2.63 24.82
N ASN A 3 6.10 1.40 25.29
CA ASN A 3 5.40 0.32 24.60
C ASN A 3 3.91 0.63 24.32
N GLU A 4 3.40 1.79 24.73
CA GLU A 4 2.00 2.22 24.55
C GLU A 4 1.71 2.75 23.14
N SER A 5 2.66 3.43 22.49
CA SER A 5 2.44 4.02 21.15
C SER A 5 2.32 2.99 20.01
N THR A 6 2.84 1.77 20.18
CA THR A 6 2.73 0.70 19.18
C THR A 6 1.31 0.13 19.11
N HIS A 7 0.57 0.15 20.22
CA HIS A 7 -0.78 -0.42 20.29
C HIS A 7 -1.82 0.48 19.59
N GLU A 8 -1.56 1.80 19.50
CA GLU A 8 -2.43 2.78 18.84
C GLU A 8 -2.49 2.57 17.32
N TYR A 9 -1.38 2.19 16.69
CA TYR A 9 -1.27 2.05 15.24
C TYR A 9 -1.28 0.60 14.76
N GLN A 10 -1.65 -0.36 15.60
CA GLN A 10 -1.53 -1.78 15.27
C GLN A 10 -2.31 -2.16 14.00
N SER A 11 -3.52 -1.63 13.80
CA SER A 11 -4.30 -1.89 12.58
C SER A 11 -3.64 -1.30 11.34
N LEU A 12 -3.12 -0.08 11.45
CA LEU A 12 -2.44 0.62 10.37
C LEU A 12 -1.14 -0.10 9.95
N LEU A 13 -0.31 -0.50 10.92
CA LEU A 13 0.91 -1.27 10.67
C LEU A 13 0.60 -2.57 9.93
N THR A 14 -0.45 -3.29 10.34
CA THR A 14 -0.90 -4.51 9.66
C THR A 14 -1.27 -4.25 8.20
N VAL A 15 -2.10 -3.24 7.92
CA VAL A 15 -2.54 -3.01 6.52
C VAL A 15 -1.45 -2.41 5.64
N LEU A 16 -0.53 -1.61 6.19
CA LEU A 16 0.64 -1.13 5.45
C LEU A 16 1.53 -2.30 5.04
N HIS A 17 1.78 -3.23 5.96
CA HIS A 17 2.54 -4.43 5.69
C HIS A 17 1.84 -5.33 4.65
N GLU A 18 0.55 -5.61 4.83
CA GLU A 18 -0.26 -6.40 3.88
C GLU A 18 -0.25 -5.77 2.49
N CYS A 19 -0.41 -4.46 2.39
CA CYS A 19 -0.38 -3.71 1.13
C CYS A 19 1.00 -3.79 0.47
N MET A 20 2.09 -3.55 1.23
CA MET A 20 3.45 -3.69 0.72
C MET A 20 3.73 -5.10 0.16
N VAL A 21 3.31 -6.15 0.86
CA VAL A 21 3.49 -7.54 0.40
C VAL A 21 2.66 -7.81 -0.87
N ALA A 22 1.41 -7.35 -0.90
CA ALA A 22 0.53 -7.54 -2.05
C ALA A 22 1.05 -6.81 -3.30
N CYS A 23 1.49 -5.56 -3.18
CA CYS A 23 2.06 -4.78 -4.28
C CYS A 23 3.36 -5.41 -4.81
N ASN A 24 4.28 -5.87 -3.95
CA ASN A 24 5.48 -6.57 -4.41
C ASN A 24 5.15 -7.90 -5.12
N THR A 25 4.11 -8.60 -4.66
CA THR A 25 3.64 -9.84 -5.30
C THR A 25 3.05 -9.55 -6.67
N CYS A 26 2.21 -8.51 -6.78
CA CYS A 26 1.59 -8.06 -8.02
C CYS A 26 2.63 -7.56 -9.01
N TYR A 27 3.57 -6.72 -8.58
CA TYR A 27 4.72 -6.26 -9.35
C TYR A 27 5.46 -7.42 -10.02
N GLN A 28 5.82 -8.44 -9.25
CA GLN A 28 6.53 -9.61 -9.77
C GLN A 28 5.67 -10.43 -10.73
N ALA A 29 4.38 -10.59 -10.45
CA ALA A 29 3.46 -11.35 -11.29
C ALA A 29 3.18 -10.63 -12.62
N CYS A 30 2.90 -9.32 -12.59
CA CYS A 30 2.73 -8.46 -13.76
C CYS A 30 3.91 -8.51 -14.72
N LEU A 31 5.16 -8.62 -14.20
CA LEU A 31 6.36 -8.79 -15.02
C LEU A 31 6.43 -10.14 -15.75
N GLN A 32 5.63 -11.13 -15.37
CA GLN A 32 5.57 -12.46 -15.97
C GLN A 32 4.33 -12.65 -16.86
N GLU A 33 3.45 -11.66 -16.98
CA GLU A 33 2.28 -11.74 -17.86
C GLU A 33 2.67 -11.69 -19.33
N ASP A 34 1.91 -12.40 -20.18
CA ASP A 34 2.17 -12.52 -21.63
C ASP A 34 2.22 -11.16 -22.34
N ASP A 35 1.40 -10.20 -21.89
CA ASP A 35 1.33 -8.84 -22.42
C ASP A 35 1.76 -7.80 -21.37
N VAL A 36 3.04 -7.88 -20.99
CA VAL A 36 3.67 -6.95 -20.02
C VAL A 36 3.48 -5.47 -20.38
N GLN A 37 3.31 -5.14 -21.67
CA GLN A 37 3.11 -3.75 -22.10
C GLN A 37 1.81 -3.18 -21.53
N LYS A 38 0.75 -3.99 -21.42
CA LYS A 38 -0.50 -3.58 -20.76
C LYS A 38 -0.38 -3.46 -19.25
N MET A 39 0.65 -4.05 -18.65
CA MET A 39 0.89 -4.02 -17.20
C MET A 39 1.80 -2.87 -16.78
N THR A 40 2.36 -2.08 -17.71
CA THR A 40 3.40 -1.09 -17.42
C THR A 40 3.02 -0.10 -16.31
N GLU A 41 1.79 0.43 -16.34
CA GLU A 41 1.34 1.38 -15.31
C GLU A 41 1.05 0.68 -13.97
N CYS A 42 0.46 -0.51 -14.01
CA CYS A 42 0.28 -1.36 -12.82
C CYS A 42 1.63 -1.63 -12.15
N ILE A 43 2.64 -2.07 -12.90
CA ILE A 43 4.01 -2.33 -12.41
C ILE A 43 4.62 -1.07 -11.79
N ARG A 44 4.44 0.09 -12.42
CA ARG A 44 4.97 1.36 -11.93
C ARG A 44 4.32 1.75 -10.59
N LEU A 45 3.00 1.64 -10.49
CA LEU A 45 2.24 1.96 -9.28
C LEU A 45 2.44 0.95 -8.16
N ASP A 46 2.50 -0.35 -8.48
CA ASP A 46 2.82 -1.42 -7.53
C ASP A 46 4.15 -1.13 -6.83
N ARG A 47 5.16 -0.70 -7.60
CA ARG A 47 6.48 -0.38 -7.05
C ARG A 47 6.43 0.83 -6.12
N GLU A 48 5.79 1.92 -6.56
CA GLU A 48 5.64 3.14 -5.76
C GLU A 48 4.88 2.86 -4.47
N CYS A 49 3.77 2.12 -4.55
CA CYS A 49 2.93 1.76 -3.42
C CYS A 49 3.67 0.87 -2.42
N ALA A 50 4.39 -0.15 -2.90
CA ALA A 50 5.18 -1.02 -2.04
C ALA A 50 6.26 -0.25 -1.27
N ASP A 51 7.05 0.58 -1.96
CA ASP A 51 8.14 1.35 -1.35
C ASP A 51 7.59 2.36 -0.33
N PHE A 52 6.50 3.06 -0.67
CA PHE A 52 5.89 4.04 0.23
C PHE A 52 5.24 3.40 1.46
N CYS A 53 4.47 2.32 1.29
CA CYS A 53 3.84 1.61 2.41
C CYS A 53 4.90 1.06 3.38
N SER A 54 6.00 0.50 2.87
CA SER A 54 7.12 0.06 3.70
C SER A 54 7.78 1.21 4.45
N TYR A 55 8.01 2.34 3.78
CA TYR A 55 8.57 3.53 4.42
C TYR A 55 7.66 4.03 5.55
N PHE A 56 6.35 4.10 5.30
CA PHE A 56 5.40 4.60 6.27
C PHE A 56 5.28 3.67 7.49
N GLU A 57 5.24 2.35 7.28
CA GLU A 57 5.27 1.34 8.36
C GLU A 57 6.49 1.55 9.27
N GLN A 58 7.67 1.72 8.67
CA GLN A 58 8.90 1.95 9.41
C GLN A 58 8.92 3.33 10.09
N ALA A 59 8.33 4.36 9.49
CA ALA A 59 8.25 5.69 10.08
C ALA A 59 7.38 5.69 11.35
N ILE A 60 6.22 5.02 11.31
CA ILE A 60 5.37 4.80 12.50
C ILE A 60 6.14 4.04 13.56
N SER A 61 6.82 2.96 13.18
CA SER A 61 7.59 2.11 14.11
C SER A 61 8.73 2.86 14.82
N ARG A 62 9.24 3.95 14.22
CA ARG A 62 10.24 4.85 14.82
C ARG A 62 9.65 6.03 15.59
N GLY A 63 8.32 6.16 15.68
CA GLY A 63 7.64 7.26 16.35
C GLY A 63 7.72 8.57 15.58
N THR A 64 7.50 8.54 14.25
CA THR A 64 7.46 9.76 13.43
C THR A 64 6.42 10.77 13.92
N ALA A 65 6.73 12.06 13.87
CA ALA A 65 5.78 13.13 14.14
C ALA A 65 4.87 13.47 12.93
N TYR A 66 5.15 12.89 11.76
CA TYR A 66 4.52 13.24 10.48
C TYR A 66 3.44 12.22 10.05
N VAL A 67 2.74 11.61 11.01
CA VAL A 67 1.77 10.52 10.71
C VAL A 67 0.66 11.00 9.77
N SER A 68 0.14 12.21 9.98
CA SER A 68 -0.97 12.77 9.19
C SER A 68 -0.57 13.07 7.73
N GLU A 69 0.61 13.66 7.54
CA GLU A 69 1.16 13.98 6.22
C GLU A 69 1.48 12.72 5.42
N LEU A 70 2.07 11.72 6.09
CA LEU A 70 2.38 10.42 5.47
C LEU A 70 1.10 9.63 5.17
N ALA A 71 0.10 9.66 6.05
CA ALA A 71 -1.20 9.03 5.80
C ALA A 71 -1.91 9.66 4.59
N THR A 72 -1.91 11.00 4.48
CA THR A 72 -2.48 11.72 3.33
C THR A 72 -1.83 11.27 2.02
N THR A 73 -0.50 11.14 2.01
CA THR A 73 0.25 10.68 0.83
C THR A 73 -0.02 9.20 0.53
N CYS A 74 -0.08 8.35 1.57
CA CYS A 74 -0.41 6.94 1.45
C CYS A 74 -1.79 6.73 0.82
N ILE A 75 -2.80 7.50 1.23
CA ILE A 75 -4.16 7.43 0.67
C ILE A 75 -4.15 7.65 -0.85
N THR A 76 -3.42 8.66 -1.33
CA THR A 76 -3.32 8.94 -2.77
C THR A 76 -2.65 7.78 -3.51
N ILE A 77 -1.47 7.35 -3.05
CA ILE A 77 -0.70 6.29 -3.72
C ILE A 77 -1.48 4.97 -3.73
N CYS A 78 -2.06 4.58 -2.59
CA CYS A 78 -2.85 3.35 -2.47
C CYS A 78 -4.13 3.39 -3.31
N LYS A 79 -4.81 4.55 -3.43
CA LYS A 79 -5.96 4.68 -4.32
C LYS A 79 -5.57 4.57 -5.79
N ASP A 80 -4.48 5.22 -6.19
CA ASP A 80 -4.00 5.15 -7.58
C ASP A 80 -3.61 3.71 -7.94
N CYS A 81 -2.81 3.06 -7.10
CA CYS A 81 -2.41 1.66 -7.28
C CYS A 81 -3.62 0.72 -7.28
N GLY A 82 -4.51 0.85 -6.29
CA GLY A 82 -5.69 -0.02 -6.18
C GLY A 82 -6.66 0.13 -7.35
N ASN A 83 -6.86 1.34 -7.85
CA ASN A 83 -7.71 1.60 -9.02
C ASN A 83 -7.10 1.10 -10.32
N GLU A 84 -5.77 1.18 -10.47
CA GLU A 84 -5.07 0.58 -11.61
C GLU A 84 -5.18 -0.94 -11.57
N CYS A 85 -4.78 -1.57 -10.47
CA CYS A 85 -4.84 -3.04 -10.31
C CYS A 85 -6.25 -3.59 -10.55
N LYS A 86 -7.30 -2.87 -10.14
CA LYS A 86 -8.69 -3.29 -10.32
C LYS A 86 -9.12 -3.40 -11.80
N GLN A 87 -8.44 -2.72 -12.72
CA GLN A 87 -8.74 -2.80 -14.16
C GLN A 87 -8.28 -4.11 -14.79
N HIS A 88 -7.40 -4.86 -14.12
CA HIS A 88 -6.76 -6.06 -14.65
C HIS A 88 -7.42 -7.33 -14.09
N ASN A 89 -7.94 -8.19 -14.97
CA ASN A 89 -8.66 -9.42 -14.58
C ASN A 89 -7.70 -10.58 -14.22
N HIS A 90 -6.63 -10.30 -13.47
CA HIS A 90 -5.73 -11.30 -12.92
C HIS A 90 -5.92 -11.42 -11.41
N ASP A 91 -5.85 -12.64 -10.87
CA ASP A 91 -6.04 -12.89 -9.44
C ASP A 91 -5.06 -12.10 -8.56
N HIS A 92 -3.82 -11.90 -9.03
CA HIS A 92 -2.81 -11.14 -8.30
C HIS A 92 -3.15 -9.63 -8.26
N CYS A 93 -3.58 -9.04 -9.38
CA CYS A 93 -4.04 -7.66 -9.44
C CYS A 93 -5.27 -7.42 -8.55
N GLN A 94 -6.26 -8.32 -8.56
CA GLN A 94 -7.47 -8.16 -7.74
C GLN A 94 -7.17 -8.19 -6.23
N LYS A 95 -6.25 -9.07 -5.80
CA LYS A 95 -5.77 -9.10 -4.40
C LYS A 95 -5.00 -7.84 -4.03
N CYS A 96 -4.15 -7.35 -4.94
CA CYS A 96 -3.44 -6.09 -4.74
C CYS A 96 -4.41 -4.91 -4.61
N ALA A 97 -5.43 -4.84 -5.47
CA ALA A 97 -6.46 -3.81 -5.42
C ALA A 97 -7.18 -3.79 -4.07
N GLU A 98 -7.60 -4.95 -3.56
CA GLU A 98 -8.24 -5.07 -2.24
C GLU A 98 -7.33 -4.57 -1.12
N ALA A 99 -6.07 -5.01 -1.10
CA ALA A 99 -5.10 -4.63 -0.07
C ALA A 99 -4.80 -3.11 -0.10
N CYS A 100 -4.62 -2.53 -1.29
CA CYS A 100 -4.37 -1.10 -1.45
C CYS A 100 -5.57 -0.26 -0.97
N LEU A 101 -6.79 -0.61 -1.40
CA LEU A 101 -7.97 0.15 -1.02
C LEU A 101 -8.26 0.05 0.48
N LYS A 102 -8.07 -1.13 1.09
CA LYS A 102 -8.13 -1.31 2.55
C LYS A 102 -7.08 -0.46 3.28
N CYS A 103 -5.84 -0.41 2.77
CA CYS A 103 -4.79 0.43 3.34
C CYS A 103 -5.15 1.93 3.29
N ALA A 104 -5.69 2.39 2.16
CA ALA A 104 -6.18 3.76 2.02
C ALA A 104 -7.33 4.08 3.01
N GLU A 105 -8.24 3.14 3.23
CA GLU A 105 -9.33 3.29 4.20
C GLU A 105 -8.83 3.42 5.65
N GLU A 106 -7.88 2.60 6.08
CA GLU A 106 -7.29 2.74 7.42
C GLU A 106 -6.49 4.05 7.57
N CYS A 107 -5.73 4.45 6.53
CA CYS A 107 -5.04 5.75 6.55
C CYS A 107 -6.04 6.91 6.67
N GLN A 108 -7.19 6.82 6.03
CA GLN A 108 -8.24 7.84 6.10
C GLN A 108 -8.80 8.02 7.52
N LYS A 109 -8.85 6.95 8.34
CA LYS A 109 -9.31 7.01 9.73
C LYS A 109 -8.40 7.83 10.63
N LEU A 110 -7.13 8.02 10.26
CA LEU A 110 -6.20 8.88 11.00
C LEU A 110 -6.43 10.37 10.79
N LEU A 111 -7.15 10.74 9.72
CA LEU A 111 -7.37 12.13 9.33
C LEU A 111 -8.74 12.67 9.77
N ALA A 112 -9.53 11.84 10.46
CA ALA A 112 -10.90 12.11 10.88
C ALA A 112 -10.97 12.66 12.31
#